data_AF-A0A945VRW0-F1
#
_entry.id   AF-A0A945VRW0-F1
#
_cell.length_a   1.000
_cell.length_b   1.000
_cell.length_c   1.000
_cell.angle_alpha   90.00
_cell.angle_beta   90.00
_cell.angle_gamma   90.00
#
_symmetry.space_group_name_H-M   'P 1'
#
loop_
_entity.id
_entity.type
_entity.pdbx_description
1 polymer ?
#
loop_
_entity_poly.entity_id
_entity_poly.type
_entity_poly.pdbx_seq_one_letter_code
_entity_poly.pdbx_strand_id
1 'polypeptide(L)'
;SEGHKMIAEAISQQWKQNLGVDVGTRNMEWKVYLDNQNNLDYAISRSSWIGDYADPFTFFSIFRTDDGNNRTGWSCREYDELLDTVSVTLNRKERNNLFKKLEHLLVEQECPVLPIYDYVNKGLIKESVLGWETNIRDVHPLKYIWRE
;
A
#
# COMPACT_ATOMS: atom_id res chain seq x y z
N SER A 1 -10.54 12.83 2.64
CA SER A 1 -10.77 12.20 3.96
C SER A 1 -10.15 13.06 5.06
N GLU A 2 -10.86 13.25 6.17
CA GLU A 2 -10.37 14.01 7.33
C GLU A 2 -9.18 13.31 8.00
N GLY A 3 -9.22 11.98 8.14
CA GLY A 3 -8.11 11.20 8.70
C GLY A 3 -6.80 11.33 7.90
N HIS A 4 -6.87 11.37 6.57
CA HIS A 4 -5.66 11.57 5.75
C HIS A 4 -5.08 12.97 5.88
N LYS A 5 -5.94 13.98 6.07
CA LYS A 5 -5.49 15.37 6.30
C LYS A 5 -4.68 15.47 7.59
N MET A 6 -5.16 14.87 8.68
CA MET A 6 -4.45 14.85 9.97
C MET A 6 -3.07 14.20 9.87
N ILE A 7 -2.96 13.07 9.15
CA ILE A 7 -1.68 12.38 8.94
C ILE A 7 -0.72 13.26 8.13
N ALA A 8 -1.20 13.90 7.06
CA ALA A 8 -0.39 14.78 6.23
C ALA A 8 0.13 16.01 6.99
N GLU A 9 -0.72 16.61 7.85
CA GLU A 9 -0.32 17.72 8.72
C GLU A 9 0.74 17.29 9.75
N ALA A 10 0.56 16.11 10.38
CA ALA A 10 1.53 15.57 11.32
C ALA A 10 2.89 15.29 10.65
N ILE A 11 2.90 14.68 9.46
CA ILE A 11 4.13 14.42 8.69
C ILE A 11 4.80 15.74 8.28
N SER A 12 4.04 16.71 7.76
CA SER A 12 4.57 18.03 7.39
C SER A 12 5.26 18.72 8.58
N GLN A 13 4.62 18.70 9.76
CA GLN A 13 5.21 19.25 10.97
C GLN A 13 6.49 18.50 11.37
N GLN A 14 6.49 17.17 11.33
CA GLN A 14 7.67 16.37 11.67
C GLN A 14 8.84 16.61 10.72
N TRP A 15 8.59 16.72 9.42
CA TRP A 15 9.63 17.06 8.44
C TRP A 15 10.19 18.46 8.65
N LYS A 16 9.34 19.43 8.98
CA LYS A 16 9.82 20.79 9.29
C LYS A 16 10.69 20.81 10.55
N GLN A 17 10.29 20.10 11.60
CA GLN A 17 11.01 20.07 12.88
C GLN A 17 12.31 19.26 12.82
N ASN A 18 12.26 18.08 12.20
CA ASN A 18 13.37 17.11 12.26
C ASN A 18 14.32 17.21 11.07
N LEU A 19 13.82 17.67 9.91
CA LEU A 19 14.59 17.72 8.66
C LEU A 19 14.73 19.16 8.10
N GLY A 20 14.01 20.14 8.66
CA GLY A 20 13.99 21.52 8.13
C GLY A 20 13.27 21.67 6.79
N VAL A 21 12.49 20.68 6.38
CA VAL A 21 11.78 20.67 5.08
C VAL A 21 10.37 21.23 5.27
N ASP A 22 10.01 22.25 4.50
CA ASP A 22 8.66 22.83 4.51
C ASP A 22 7.83 22.27 3.34
N VAL A 23 6.74 21.57 3.66
CA VAL A 23 5.83 20.96 2.68
C VAL A 23 4.40 21.44 2.88
N GLY A 24 3.80 21.96 1.82
CA GLY A 24 2.37 22.28 1.77
C GLY A 24 1.52 21.03 1.54
N THR A 25 0.26 21.06 2.00
CA THR A 25 -0.71 19.98 1.76
C THR A 25 -1.76 20.43 0.74
N ARG A 26 -2.13 19.53 -0.17
CA ARG A 26 -3.15 19.76 -1.21
C ARG A 26 -4.21 18.67 -1.14
N ASN A 27 -5.43 19.03 -0.73
CA ASN A 27 -6.57 18.12 -0.72
C ASN A 27 -7.32 18.22 -2.06
N MET A 28 -7.80 17.09 -2.56
CA MET A 28 -8.49 16.99 -3.84
C MET A 28 -9.66 16.02 -3.78
N GLU A 29 -10.59 16.18 -4.72
CA GLU A 29 -11.57 15.16 -5.04
C GLU A 29 -10.85 13.89 -5.54
N TRP A 30 -11.42 12.72 -5.24
CA TRP A 30 -10.78 11.41 -5.43
C TRP A 30 -10.37 11.14 -6.88
N LYS A 31 -11.19 11.46 -7.87
CA LYS A 31 -10.85 11.22 -9.28
C LYS A 31 -9.69 12.09 -9.73
N VAL A 32 -9.74 13.38 -9.39
CA VAL A 32 -8.65 14.33 -9.71
C VAL A 32 -7.34 13.89 -9.04
N TYR A 33 -7.41 13.41 -7.80
CA TYR A 33 -6.27 12.85 -7.09
C TYR A 33 -5.69 11.62 -7.80
N LEU A 34 -6.53 10.67 -8.24
CA LEU A 34 -6.08 9.49 -8.98
C LEU A 34 -5.47 9.86 -10.33
N ASP A 35 -6.09 10.79 -11.06
CA ASP A 35 -5.57 11.28 -12.34
C ASP A 35 -4.18 11.92 -12.17
N ASN A 36 -3.99 12.71 -11.11
CA ASN A 36 -2.67 13.28 -10.79
C ASN A 36 -1.64 12.21 -10.41
N GLN A 37 -2.03 11.16 -9.66
CA GLN A 37 -1.11 10.05 -9.40
C GLN A 37 -0.72 9.31 -10.68
N ASN A 38 -1.69 9.01 -11.55
CA ASN A 38 -1.44 8.29 -12.80
C ASN A 38 -0.56 9.10 -13.76
N ASN A 39 -0.71 10.42 -13.78
CA ASN A 39 0.11 11.32 -14.59
C ASN A 39 1.42 11.75 -13.91
N LEU A 40 1.70 11.23 -12.71
CA LEU A 40 2.85 11.62 -11.87
C LEU A 40 2.92 13.14 -11.60
N ASP A 41 1.77 13.83 -11.56
CA ASP A 41 1.66 15.26 -11.22
C ASP A 41 1.58 15.47 -9.70
N TYR A 42 2.66 15.08 -9.02
CA TYR A 42 2.82 15.29 -7.59
C TYR A 42 4.31 15.24 -7.19
N ALA A 43 4.65 15.89 -6.09
CA ALA A 43 5.97 15.71 -5.46
C ALA A 43 5.96 14.51 -4.52
N ILE A 44 4.97 14.47 -3.61
CA ILE A 44 4.70 13.34 -2.71
C ILE A 44 3.20 13.13 -2.66
N SER A 45 2.75 11.87 -2.76
CA SER A 45 1.34 11.51 -2.65
C SER A 45 1.14 10.49 -1.53
N ARG A 46 0.11 10.67 -0.71
CA ARG A 46 -0.34 9.62 0.21
C ARG A 46 -0.83 8.47 -0.63
N SER A 47 -0.33 7.25 -0.46
CA SER A 47 -0.83 6.07 -1.17
C SER A 47 -1.23 4.96 -0.19
N SER A 48 -1.81 3.89 -0.71
CA SER A 48 -2.12 2.67 0.03
C SER A 48 -2.31 1.49 -0.93
N TRP A 49 -2.00 0.30 -0.45
CA TRP A 49 -2.29 -0.96 -1.13
C TRP A 49 -2.91 -1.95 -0.15
N ILE A 50 -3.90 -2.71 -0.61
CA ILE A 50 -4.52 -3.81 0.13
C ILE A 50 -4.30 -5.06 -0.72
N GLY A 51 -3.77 -6.13 -0.13
CA GLY A 51 -3.41 -7.32 -0.88
C GLY A 51 -4.64 -8.01 -1.51
N ASP A 52 -4.55 -8.30 -2.80
CA ASP A 52 -5.64 -8.92 -3.56
C ASP A 52 -5.83 -10.41 -3.20
N TYR A 53 -4.73 -11.06 -2.82
CA TYR A 53 -4.63 -12.46 -2.44
C TYR A 53 -3.59 -12.65 -1.33
N ALA A 54 -3.65 -13.80 -0.65
CA ALA A 54 -2.85 -14.10 0.55
C ALA A 54 -1.40 -14.52 0.22
N ASP A 55 -0.68 -13.68 -0.52
CA ASP A 55 0.71 -13.92 -0.91
C ASP A 55 1.48 -12.60 -0.99
N PRO A 56 2.73 -12.51 -0.49
CA PRO A 56 3.49 -11.25 -0.50
C PRO A 56 3.68 -10.65 -1.89
N PHE A 57 3.64 -11.46 -2.95
CA PHE A 57 3.84 -10.99 -4.32
C PHE A 57 2.89 -9.85 -4.72
N THR A 58 1.65 -9.83 -4.21
CA THR A 58 0.68 -8.75 -4.48
C THR A 58 1.17 -7.35 -4.07
N PHE A 59 2.06 -7.25 -3.07
CA PHE A 59 2.61 -5.97 -2.61
C PHE A 59 3.85 -5.55 -3.39
N PHE A 60 4.62 -6.51 -3.90
CA PHE A 60 5.86 -6.23 -4.63
C PHE A 60 5.61 -5.99 -6.12
N SER A 61 4.64 -6.70 -6.72
CA SER A 61 4.40 -6.68 -8.17
C SER A 61 3.96 -5.31 -8.69
N ILE A 62 3.30 -4.49 -7.84
CA ILE A 62 2.83 -3.15 -8.23
C ILE A 62 3.95 -2.15 -8.49
N PHE A 63 5.18 -2.47 -8.08
CA PHE A 63 6.36 -1.62 -8.31
C PHE A 63 7.16 -2.04 -9.54
N ARG A 64 6.70 -3.05 -10.28
CA ARG A 64 7.31 -3.44 -11.55
C ARG A 64 7.35 -2.25 -12.50
N THR A 65 8.43 -2.13 -13.26
CA THR A 65 8.53 -1.11 -14.32
C THR A 65 7.35 -1.22 -15.27
N ASP A 66 6.74 -0.08 -15.60
CA ASP A 66 5.56 0.06 -16.48
C ASP A 66 4.28 -0.66 -16.03
N ASP A 67 4.20 -1.17 -14.80
CA ASP A 67 2.92 -1.69 -14.27
C ASP A 67 1.91 -0.56 -14.07
N GLY A 68 0.66 -0.77 -14.48
CA GLY A 68 -0.39 0.24 -14.36
C GLY A 68 -0.73 0.63 -12.91
N ASN A 69 -0.34 -0.18 -11.92
CA ASN A 69 -0.48 0.15 -10.50
C ASN A 69 0.77 0.81 -9.91
N ASN A 70 1.85 0.95 -10.70
CA ASN A 70 3.05 1.64 -10.29
C ASN A 70 2.80 3.14 -10.30
N ARG A 71 2.31 3.63 -9.16
CA ARG A 71 1.97 5.05 -8.98
C ARG A 71 3.20 5.93 -8.76
N THR A 72 4.41 5.38 -8.60
CA THR A 72 5.62 6.14 -8.27
C THR A 72 6.43 6.53 -9.50
N GLY A 73 6.18 5.88 -10.64
CA GLY A 73 7.02 6.00 -11.84
C GLY A 73 8.43 5.43 -11.66
N TRP A 74 8.67 4.72 -10.54
CA TRP A 74 9.97 4.12 -10.25
C TRP A 74 10.20 2.91 -11.14
N SER A 75 11.43 2.76 -11.61
CA SER A 75 11.88 1.62 -12.42
C SER A 75 13.23 1.15 -11.91
N CYS A 76 13.38 -0.15 -11.68
CA CYS A 76 14.66 -0.73 -11.28
C CYS A 76 14.84 -2.10 -11.92
N ARG A 77 15.87 -2.23 -12.76
CA ARG A 77 16.15 -3.46 -13.50
C ARG A 77 16.42 -4.65 -12.58
N GLU A 78 17.19 -4.44 -11.51
CA GLU A 78 17.47 -5.51 -10.53
C GLU A 78 16.20 -5.95 -9.80
N TYR A 79 15.31 -5.01 -9.47
CA TYR A 79 14.03 -5.32 -8.85
C TYR A 79 13.13 -6.14 -9.78
N ASP A 80 13.05 -5.77 -11.05
CA ASP A 80 12.29 -6.53 -12.07
C ASP A 80 12.84 -7.95 -12.26
N GLU A 81 14.17 -8.13 -12.29
CA GLU A 81 14.81 -9.44 -12.38
C GLU A 81 14.53 -10.33 -11.15
N LEU A 82 14.54 -9.74 -9.94
CA LEU A 82 14.17 -10.42 -8.71
C LEU A 82 12.68 -10.79 -8.68
N LEU A 83 11.81 -9.92 -9.19
CA LEU A 83 10.38 -10.17 -9.33
C LEU A 83 10.10 -11.34 -10.28
N ASP A 84 10.78 -11.40 -11.41
CA ASP A 84 10.65 -12.51 -12.35
C ASP A 84 11.09 -13.83 -11.70
N THR A 85 12.22 -13.80 -10.99
CA THR A 85 12.73 -14.98 -10.27
C THR A 85 11.76 -15.47 -9.18
N VAL A 86 11.24 -14.57 -8.34
CA VAL A 86 10.34 -14.94 -7.24
C VAL A 86 9.00 -15.48 -7.73
N SER A 87 8.57 -15.06 -8.94
CA SER A 87 7.30 -15.48 -9.54
C SER A 87 7.29 -16.97 -9.94
N VAL A 88 8.46 -17.53 -10.30
CA VAL A 88 8.61 -18.93 -10.72
C VAL A 88 9.23 -19.83 -9.65
N THR A 89 9.67 -19.27 -8.52
CA THR A 89 10.33 -20.02 -7.44
C THR A 89 9.31 -20.81 -6.61
N LEU A 90 9.37 -22.14 -6.65
CA LEU A 90 8.44 -23.02 -5.91
C LEU A 90 8.90 -23.31 -4.46
N ASN A 91 10.20 -23.27 -4.20
CA ASN A 91 10.71 -23.53 -2.86
C ASN A 91 10.39 -22.36 -1.92
N ARG A 92 9.57 -22.61 -0.90
CA ARG A 92 9.09 -21.56 0.02
C ARG A 92 10.22 -20.82 0.75
N LYS A 93 11.28 -21.52 1.16
CA LYS A 93 12.40 -20.90 1.91
C LYS A 93 13.19 -19.97 0.98
N GLU A 94 13.45 -20.42 -0.24
CA GLU A 94 14.11 -19.62 -1.26
C GLU A 94 13.27 -18.41 -1.67
N ARG A 95 11.98 -18.61 -1.93
CA ARG A 95 11.03 -17.54 -2.27
C ARG A 95 10.95 -16.47 -1.17
N ASN A 96 10.92 -16.89 0.10
CA ASN A 96 10.97 -15.96 1.23
C ASN A 96 12.28 -15.16 1.30
N ASN A 97 13.41 -15.76 0.93
CA ASN A 97 14.68 -15.03 0.86
C ASN A 97 14.70 -14.02 -0.29
N LEU A 98 14.07 -14.33 -1.42
CA LEU A 98 13.90 -13.39 -2.53
C LEU A 98 13.00 -12.21 -2.13
N PHE A 99 11.90 -12.45 -1.42
CA PHE A 99 11.06 -11.38 -0.90
C PHE A 99 11.82 -10.43 0.04
N LYS A 100 12.69 -10.95 0.91
CA LYS A 100 13.55 -10.09 1.75
C LYS A 100 14.50 -9.22 0.93
N LYS A 101 15.01 -9.72 -0.20
CA LYS A 101 15.85 -8.94 -1.10
C LYS A 101 15.05 -7.84 -1.79
N LEU A 102 13.85 -8.17 -2.28
CA LEU A 102 12.92 -7.20 -2.86
C LEU A 102 12.57 -6.10 -1.85
N GLU A 103 12.26 -6.45 -0.61
CA GLU A 103 11.97 -5.51 0.48
C GLU A 103 13.17 -4.62 0.79
N HIS A 104 14.37 -5.19 0.93
CA HIS A 104 15.59 -4.42 1.19
C HIS A 104 15.87 -3.42 0.06
N LEU A 105 15.76 -3.84 -1.20
CA LEU A 105 15.97 -2.96 -2.35
C LEU A 105 14.92 -1.84 -2.39
N LEU A 106 13.64 -2.19 -2.20
CA LEU A 106 12.53 -1.23 -2.26
C LEU A 106 12.52 -0.24 -1.09
N VAL A 107 12.68 -0.71 0.15
CA VAL A 107 12.40 0.09 1.35
C VAL A 107 13.66 0.69 1.98
N GLU A 108 14.83 0.08 1.78
CA GLU A 108 16.07 0.55 2.43
C GLU A 108 17.05 1.20 1.45
N GLN A 109 17.16 0.71 0.21
CA GLN A 109 18.14 1.22 -0.75
C GLN A 109 17.56 2.30 -1.65
N GLU A 110 16.44 2.02 -2.32
CA GLU A 110 15.87 2.87 -3.37
C GLU A 110 14.78 3.82 -2.84
N CYS A 111 14.05 3.38 -1.81
CA CYS A 111 13.06 4.17 -1.08
C CYS A 111 12.04 4.96 -1.95
N PRO A 112 11.45 4.39 -3.02
CA PRO A 112 10.44 5.11 -3.81
C PRO A 112 9.11 5.28 -3.05
N VAL A 113 8.97 4.63 -1.89
CA VAL A 113 7.83 4.75 -0.97
C VAL A 113 8.31 4.87 0.47
N LEU A 114 7.49 5.49 1.30
CA LEU A 114 7.71 5.66 2.74
C LEU A 114 6.60 4.94 3.52
N PRO A 115 6.81 3.66 3.94
CA PRO A 115 5.83 2.94 4.75
C PRO A 115 5.59 3.64 6.09
N ILE A 116 4.32 3.78 6.49
CA ILE A 116 3.93 4.46 7.75
C ILE A 116 3.24 3.52 8.73
N TYR A 117 2.28 2.71 8.27
CA TYR A 117 1.53 1.77 9.12
C TYR A 117 0.82 0.70 8.29
N ASP A 118 0.48 -0.41 8.95
CA ASP A 118 -0.42 -1.44 8.42
C ASP A 118 -1.87 -1.18 8.85
N TYR A 119 -2.81 -1.42 7.95
CA TYR A 119 -4.24 -1.22 8.23
C TYR A 119 -4.78 -2.25 9.23
N VAL A 120 -5.74 -1.80 10.03
CA VAL A 120 -6.59 -2.67 10.86
C VAL A 120 -8.05 -2.40 10.53
N ASN A 121 -8.87 -3.45 10.56
CA ASN A 121 -10.31 -3.31 10.36
C ASN A 121 -10.96 -2.87 11.68
N LYS A 122 -11.73 -1.79 11.63
CA LYS A 122 -12.45 -1.25 12.78
C LYS A 122 -13.93 -1.13 12.41
N GLY A 123 -14.79 -1.81 13.15
CA GLY A 123 -16.23 -1.78 12.94
C GLY A 123 -16.99 -2.12 14.22
N LEU A 124 -18.22 -1.63 14.32
CA LEU A 124 -19.17 -2.00 15.37
C LEU A 124 -20.27 -2.84 14.72
N ILE A 125 -20.55 -4.00 15.31
CA ILE A 125 -21.56 -4.93 14.82
C ILE A 125 -22.56 -5.14 15.94
N LYS A 126 -23.85 -5.00 15.62
CA LYS A 126 -24.91 -5.24 16.59
C LYS A 126 -24.97 -6.73 16.91
N GLU A 127 -25.14 -7.08 18.19
CA GLU A 127 -25.18 -8.48 18.66
C GLU A 127 -26.22 -9.35 17.93
N SER A 128 -27.32 -8.76 17.44
CA SER A 128 -28.35 -9.47 16.68
C SER A 128 -27.92 -9.88 15.27
N VAL A 129 -26.76 -9.43 14.79
CA VAL A 129 -26.22 -9.78 13.47
C VAL A 129 -25.39 -11.05 13.61
N LEU A 130 -25.85 -12.12 12.97
CA LEU A 130 -25.21 -13.43 13.00
C LEU A 130 -24.59 -13.75 11.63
N GLY A 131 -23.61 -14.67 11.63
CA GLY A 131 -22.88 -15.06 10.42
C GLY A 131 -21.77 -14.10 10.00
N TRP A 132 -21.46 -13.08 10.81
CA TRP A 132 -20.31 -12.21 10.59
C TRP A 132 -19.03 -12.86 11.11
N GLU A 133 -18.10 -13.17 10.20
CA GLU A 133 -16.79 -13.75 10.54
C GLU A 133 -15.64 -12.85 10.07
N THR A 134 -14.71 -12.56 10.98
CA THR A 134 -13.52 -11.77 10.65
C THR A 134 -12.61 -12.52 9.68
N ASN A 135 -12.10 -11.82 8.67
CA ASN A 135 -11.13 -12.36 7.72
C ASN A 135 -10.12 -11.29 7.29
N ILE A 136 -8.98 -11.73 6.75
CA ILE A 136 -7.85 -10.86 6.40
C ILE A 136 -8.18 -9.79 5.33
N ARG A 137 -9.23 -10.00 4.51
CA ARG A 137 -9.65 -9.05 3.46
C ARG A 137 -10.81 -8.16 3.89
N ASP A 138 -11.37 -8.37 5.08
CA ASP A 138 -12.60 -7.74 5.55
C ASP A 138 -13.80 -7.88 4.58
N VAL A 139 -13.86 -8.98 3.84
CA VAL A 139 -14.95 -9.23 2.88
C VAL A 139 -15.99 -10.11 3.54
N HIS A 140 -17.22 -9.59 3.67
CA HIS A 140 -18.33 -10.25 4.37
C HIS A 140 -19.53 -10.44 3.42
N PRO A 141 -19.65 -11.59 2.73
CA PRO A 141 -20.74 -11.79 1.78
C PRO A 141 -22.11 -11.79 2.46
N LEU A 142 -22.97 -10.83 2.10
CA LEU A 142 -24.29 -10.64 2.73
C LEU A 142 -25.19 -11.89 2.73
N LYS A 143 -25.01 -12.80 1.77
CA LYS A 143 -25.74 -14.08 1.71
C LYS A 143 -25.51 -15.02 2.92
N TYR A 144 -24.43 -14.80 3.67
CA TYR A 144 -24.11 -15.55 4.88
C TYR A 144 -24.40 -14.77 6.16
N ILE A 145 -24.97 -13.57 6.05
CA ILE A 145 -25.27 -12.71 7.19
C ILE A 145 -26.78 -12.66 7.35
N TRP A 146 -27.25 -12.86 8.57
CA TRP A 146 -28.65 -12.77 8.90
C TRP A 146 -28.86 -12.09 10.25
N ARG A 147 -30.13 -11.80 10.55
CA ARG A 147 -30.55 -11.23 11.81
C ARG A 147 -31.70 -12.08 12.36
N GLU A 148 -31.70 -12.30 13.66
CA GLU A 148 -32.87 -12.83 14.38
C GLU A 148 -34.02 -11.81 14.45
#